data_AF-A0A2E3YFL7-F1
#
_entry.id   AF-A0A2E3YFL7-F1
#
_cell.length_a   1.000
_cell.length_b   1.000
_cell.length_c   1.000
_cell.angle_alpha   90.00
_cell.angle_beta   90.00
_cell.angle_gamma   90.00
#
_symmetry.space_group_name_H-M   'P 1'
#
loop_
_entity.id
_entity.type
_entity.pdbx_description
1 polymer ?
#
loop_
_entity_poly.entity_id
_entity_poly.type
_entity_poly.pdbx_seq_one_letter_code
_entity_poly.pdbx_strand_id
1 'polypeptide(L)'
;EETTRIAPEDYFGPIIRYQRFVADHEDLLHPATPISQVGLVYPRRAERLGEEDYLDALKRIAEWLEDGHVLYDLLFDDQLAERADEFPTLVLPDIRRLDDTEIAAVQRHVDAGGALVVAGATGTMDAEGGKREQDPLFADSVGSVFRWESDDWQPRPTVLRTLPGEPEMPVYPHLPDSREGQGLMAKLEDLCDGFWLRTDAPWSVRVRAWRAEETAAIPVHWINYRQDEDAAMETPIPMGPIRVDLLLPDDTRVDRVEWIYPEMKEPLALAHNVVDGRITFEIPRLIVYGISVVRLK
;
A
#
# COMPACT_ATOMS: atom_id res chain seq x y z
N GLU A 1 -3.79 -26.62 -28.22
CA GLU A 1 -4.20 -25.80 -29.38
C GLU A 1 -5.67 -25.99 -29.79
N GLU A 2 -6.33 -27.12 -29.50
CA GLU A 2 -7.70 -27.38 -29.99
C GLU A 2 -8.88 -26.92 -29.12
N THR A 3 -8.64 -26.32 -27.95
CA THR A 3 -9.73 -25.89 -27.05
C THR A 3 -9.92 -24.39 -26.90
N THR A 4 -8.95 -23.55 -27.30
CA THR A 4 -9.04 -22.09 -27.09
C THR A 4 -8.91 -21.21 -28.34
N ARG A 5 -8.39 -21.71 -29.48
CA ARG A 5 -8.11 -20.89 -30.68
C ARG A 5 -7.30 -19.60 -30.41
N ILE A 6 -6.53 -19.53 -29.32
CA ILE A 6 -5.63 -18.42 -29.04
C ILE A 6 -4.26 -18.83 -29.57
N ALA A 7 -3.67 -18.04 -30.46
CA ALA A 7 -2.33 -18.33 -30.94
C ALA A 7 -1.33 -18.10 -29.79
N PRO A 8 -0.28 -18.93 -29.65
CA PRO A 8 0.73 -18.72 -28.61
C PRO A 8 1.30 -17.30 -28.63
N GLU A 9 1.49 -16.69 -29.80
CA GLU A 9 1.91 -15.29 -29.93
C GLU A 9 0.97 -14.26 -29.28
N ASP A 10 -0.34 -14.51 -29.23
CA ASP A 10 -1.31 -13.62 -28.58
C ASP A 10 -1.15 -13.62 -27.05
N TYR A 11 -0.69 -14.74 -26.48
CA TYR A 11 -0.40 -14.88 -25.06
C TYR A 11 0.99 -14.34 -24.70
N PHE A 12 2.00 -14.64 -25.52
CA PHE A 12 3.39 -14.27 -25.22
C PHE A 12 3.72 -12.81 -25.57
N GLY A 13 3.02 -12.20 -26.54
CA GLY A 13 3.29 -10.83 -26.98
C GLY A 13 3.29 -9.81 -25.84
N PRO A 14 2.21 -9.71 -25.03
CA PRO A 14 2.17 -8.84 -23.87
C PRO A 14 3.26 -9.19 -22.84
N ILE A 15 3.42 -10.46 -22.48
CA ILE A 15 4.41 -10.89 -21.48
C ILE A 15 5.84 -10.51 -21.91
N ILE A 16 6.22 -10.78 -23.17
CA ILE A 16 7.54 -10.43 -23.71
C ILE A 16 7.77 -8.92 -23.68
N ARG A 17 6.74 -8.12 -23.99
CA ARG A 17 6.82 -6.66 -23.93
C ARG A 17 7.11 -6.18 -22.51
N TYR A 18 6.40 -6.72 -21.52
CA TYR A 18 6.60 -6.38 -20.11
C TYR A 18 7.98 -6.81 -19.62
N GLN A 19 8.44 -8.02 -19.97
CA GLN A 19 9.76 -8.50 -19.60
C GLN A 19 10.87 -7.64 -20.20
N ARG A 20 10.74 -7.23 -21.47
CA ARG A 20 11.68 -6.28 -22.09
C ARG A 20 11.67 -4.93 -21.39
N PHE A 21 10.49 -4.40 -21.10
CA PHE A 21 10.37 -3.14 -20.36
C PHE A 21 11.07 -3.21 -19.00
N VAL A 22 10.89 -4.30 -18.25
CA VAL A 22 11.57 -4.55 -16.97
C VAL A 22 13.08 -4.63 -17.16
N ALA A 23 13.56 -5.36 -18.17
CA ALA A 23 14.99 -5.49 -18.45
C ALA A 23 15.63 -4.16 -18.88
N ASP A 24 14.94 -3.36 -19.72
CA ASP A 24 15.43 -2.09 -20.23
C ASP A 24 15.50 -0.99 -19.15
N HIS A 25 14.80 -1.19 -18.02
CA HIS A 25 14.72 -0.25 -16.90
C HIS A 25 15.13 -0.90 -15.57
N GLU A 26 15.96 -1.94 -15.61
CA GLU A 26 16.41 -2.68 -14.42
C GLU A 26 17.00 -1.73 -13.36
N ASP A 27 17.70 -0.67 -13.79
CA ASP A 27 18.31 0.37 -12.94
C ASP A 27 17.29 1.16 -12.08
N LEU A 28 16.01 1.17 -12.49
CA LEU A 28 14.92 1.76 -11.71
C LEU A 28 14.26 0.75 -10.77
N LEU A 29 14.46 -0.55 -10.99
CA LEU A 29 13.72 -1.62 -10.33
C LEU A 29 14.57 -2.33 -9.27
N HIS A 30 15.87 -2.43 -9.49
CA HIS A 30 16.78 -3.17 -8.64
C HIS A 30 18.24 -2.71 -8.79
N PRO A 31 18.99 -2.49 -7.68
CA PRO A 31 18.52 -2.45 -6.29
C PRO A 31 17.71 -1.18 -5.99
N ALA A 32 16.67 -1.33 -5.16
CA ALA A 32 15.77 -0.25 -4.79
C ALA A 32 15.16 -0.48 -3.40
N THR A 33 14.95 0.60 -2.65
CA THR A 33 14.30 0.58 -1.33
C THR A 33 12.91 1.20 -1.39
N PRO A 34 11.89 0.62 -0.73
CA PRO A 34 10.57 1.22 -0.65
C PRO A 34 10.60 2.62 -0.02
N ILE A 35 9.77 3.52 -0.51
CA ILE A 35 9.44 4.77 0.17
C ILE A 35 8.08 4.58 0.81
N SER A 36 8.06 4.32 2.11
CA SER A 36 6.86 3.94 2.86
C SER A 36 6.67 4.81 4.09
N GLN A 37 5.50 5.42 4.19
CA GLN A 37 5.10 6.24 5.33
C GLN A 37 4.60 5.37 6.49
N VAL A 38 4.00 4.22 6.18
CA VAL A 38 3.37 3.35 7.17
C VAL A 38 4.04 1.98 7.19
N GLY A 39 4.43 1.52 8.37
CA GLY A 39 4.76 0.12 8.62
C GLY A 39 3.51 -0.63 9.08
N LEU A 40 2.95 -1.47 8.22
CA LEU A 40 1.82 -2.32 8.57
C LEU A 40 2.34 -3.66 9.12
N VAL A 41 2.10 -3.90 10.41
CA VAL A 41 2.65 -5.08 11.08
C VAL A 41 1.89 -6.32 10.67
N TYR A 42 2.63 -7.34 10.23
CA TYR A 42 2.11 -8.63 9.85
C TYR A 42 2.24 -9.64 11.02
N PRO A 43 1.15 -10.33 11.41
CA PRO A 43 1.12 -11.23 12.56
C PRO A 43 1.78 -12.59 12.28
N ARG A 44 3.11 -12.59 12.11
CA ARG A 44 3.92 -13.78 11.78
C ARG A 44 3.90 -14.81 12.90
N ARG A 45 3.81 -14.39 14.17
CA ARG A 45 3.67 -15.32 15.30
C ARG A 45 2.34 -16.08 15.27
N ALA A 46 1.23 -15.39 15.00
CA ALA A 46 -0.10 -16.01 14.90
C ALA A 46 -0.19 -16.95 13.68
N GLU A 47 0.42 -16.56 12.55
CA GLU A 47 0.54 -17.42 11.36
C GLU A 47 1.22 -18.75 11.69
N ARG A 48 2.37 -18.71 12.37
CA ARG A 48 3.13 -19.91 12.76
C ARG A 48 2.37 -20.81 13.72
N LEU A 49 1.47 -20.24 14.52
CA LEU A 49 0.59 -20.98 15.44
C LEU A 49 -0.68 -21.50 14.77
N GLY A 50 -0.95 -21.09 13.52
CA GLY A 50 -2.15 -21.51 12.77
C GLY A 50 -3.45 -20.93 13.34
N GLU A 51 -3.41 -19.72 13.91
CA GLU A 51 -4.64 -18.98 14.25
C GLU A 51 -5.44 -18.72 12.95
N GLU A 52 -6.77 -18.83 12.99
CA GLU A 52 -7.58 -18.80 11.75
C GLU A 52 -7.86 -17.37 11.26
N ASP A 53 -8.06 -16.43 12.18
CA ASP A 53 -8.53 -15.06 11.94
C ASP A 53 -7.42 -13.99 11.94
N TYR A 54 -6.16 -14.43 12.06
CA TYR A 54 -4.99 -13.55 12.22
C TYR A 54 -4.80 -12.52 11.08
N LEU A 55 -5.38 -12.75 9.89
CA LEU A 55 -5.26 -11.82 8.76
C LEU A 55 -6.46 -10.90 8.58
N ASP A 56 -7.53 -11.04 9.34
CA ASP A 56 -8.78 -10.32 9.06
C ASP A 56 -8.59 -8.81 9.18
N ALA A 57 -8.02 -8.35 10.29
CA ALA A 57 -7.69 -6.93 10.50
C ALA A 57 -6.64 -6.43 9.50
N LEU A 58 -5.58 -7.23 9.25
CA LEU A 58 -4.50 -6.87 8.32
C LEU A 58 -5.05 -6.65 6.91
N LYS A 59 -5.80 -7.61 6.37
CA LYS A 59 -6.37 -7.53 5.02
C LYS A 59 -7.29 -6.32 4.89
N ARG A 60 -8.13 -6.07 5.90
CA ARG A 60 -9.08 -4.97 5.85
C ARG A 60 -8.40 -3.61 5.86
N ILE A 61 -7.43 -3.42 6.75
CA ILE A 61 -6.67 -2.17 6.84
C ILE A 61 -5.77 -1.99 5.61
N ALA A 62 -5.12 -3.04 5.12
CA ALA A 62 -4.30 -2.99 3.92
C ALA A 62 -5.12 -2.54 2.70
N GLU A 63 -6.34 -3.07 2.51
CA GLU A 63 -7.24 -2.65 1.43
C GLU A 63 -7.57 -1.15 1.51
N TRP A 64 -7.86 -0.62 2.71
CA TRP A 64 -8.10 0.81 2.89
C TRP A 64 -6.86 1.67 2.59
N LEU A 65 -5.67 1.23 3.00
CA LEU A 65 -4.42 1.92 2.68
C LEU A 65 -4.15 1.91 1.17
N GLU A 66 -4.41 0.79 0.49
CA GLU A 66 -4.27 0.68 -0.96
C GLU A 66 -5.27 1.57 -1.71
N ASP A 67 -6.55 1.51 -1.36
CA ASP A 67 -7.61 2.33 -1.98
C ASP A 67 -7.38 3.83 -1.72
N GLY A 68 -6.82 4.18 -0.56
CA GLY A 68 -6.42 5.53 -0.18
C GLY A 68 -5.05 5.96 -0.71
N HIS A 69 -4.34 5.08 -1.43
CA HIS A 69 -3.01 5.34 -1.98
C HIS A 69 -1.95 5.74 -0.95
N VAL A 70 -2.08 5.26 0.29
CA VAL A 70 -1.09 5.47 1.34
C VAL A 70 0.11 4.58 1.05
N LEU A 71 1.31 5.17 1.07
CA LEU A 71 2.55 4.44 0.88
C LEU A 71 2.87 3.65 2.16
N TYR A 72 2.80 2.32 2.08
CA TYR A 72 3.09 1.44 3.21
C TYR A 72 3.95 0.25 2.78
N ASP A 73 4.63 -0.34 3.75
CA ASP A 73 5.30 -1.64 3.62
C ASP A 73 4.95 -2.56 4.79
N LEU A 74 5.26 -3.84 4.66
CA LEU A 74 5.03 -4.84 5.70
C LEU A 74 6.27 -5.02 6.59
N LEU A 75 6.01 -5.15 7.88
CA LEU A 75 6.99 -5.51 8.91
C LEU A 75 6.45 -6.70 9.69
N PHE A 76 7.23 -7.74 9.93
CA PHE A 76 6.76 -8.83 10.81
C PHE A 76 6.77 -8.40 12.28
N ASP A 77 5.82 -8.92 13.06
CA ASP A 77 5.78 -8.71 14.51
C ASP A 77 7.14 -9.04 15.18
N ASP A 78 7.75 -10.16 14.78
CA ASP A 78 9.08 -10.60 15.25
C ASP A 78 10.27 -9.74 14.74
N GLN A 79 10.01 -8.70 13.95
CA GLN A 79 11.00 -7.71 13.48
C GLN A 79 10.81 -6.31 14.09
N LEU A 80 9.78 -6.11 14.92
CA LEU A 80 9.47 -4.81 15.54
C LEU A 80 10.65 -4.23 16.32
N ALA A 81 11.39 -5.07 17.04
CA ALA A 81 12.52 -4.63 17.84
C ALA A 81 13.64 -3.94 17.02
N GLU A 82 13.79 -4.34 15.76
CA GLU A 82 14.89 -3.95 14.88
C GLU A 82 14.50 -2.88 13.85
N ARG A 83 13.22 -2.85 13.44
CA ARG A 83 12.79 -2.08 12.26
C ARG A 83 11.64 -1.11 12.52
N ALA A 84 11.15 -1.00 13.76
CA ALA A 84 10.05 -0.08 14.11
C ALA A 84 10.35 1.38 13.70
N ASP A 85 11.62 1.79 13.80
CA ASP A 85 12.09 3.15 13.47
C ASP A 85 12.32 3.41 11.97
N GLU A 86 12.17 2.39 11.11
CA GLU A 86 12.18 2.58 9.65
C GLU A 86 10.96 3.36 9.14
N PHE A 87 9.87 3.38 9.92
CA PHE A 87 8.60 3.98 9.54
C PHE A 87 8.23 5.11 10.49
N PRO A 88 7.75 6.27 10.01
CA PRO A 88 7.25 7.31 10.91
C PRO A 88 5.94 6.91 11.59
N THR A 89 5.16 6.02 10.98
CA THR A 89 3.88 5.54 11.53
C THR A 89 3.82 4.02 11.51
N LEU A 90 3.44 3.40 12.62
CA LEU A 90 3.17 1.97 12.73
C LEU A 90 1.67 1.69 12.85
N VAL A 91 1.21 0.65 12.16
CA VAL A 91 -0.15 0.12 12.34
C VAL A 91 -0.03 -1.32 12.79
N LEU A 92 -0.59 -1.63 13.96
CA LEU A 92 -0.64 -2.98 14.53
C LEU A 92 -2.09 -3.51 14.42
N PRO A 93 -2.39 -4.27 13.35
CA PRO A 93 -3.72 -4.81 13.10
C PRO A 93 -3.92 -6.13 13.85
N ASP A 94 -4.48 -6.07 15.06
CA ASP A 94 -4.77 -7.25 15.88
C ASP A 94 -3.54 -8.13 16.17
N ILE A 95 -2.39 -7.51 16.48
CA ILE A 95 -1.15 -8.21 16.85
C ILE A 95 -1.23 -8.65 18.32
N ARG A 96 -1.99 -9.71 18.58
CA ARG A 96 -2.42 -10.11 19.94
C ARG A 96 -1.27 -10.36 20.91
N ARG A 97 -0.19 -10.95 20.40
CA ARG A 97 0.96 -11.44 21.17
C ARG A 97 2.18 -10.56 20.91
N LEU A 98 2.61 -9.84 21.94
CA LEU A 98 3.84 -9.07 21.91
C LEU A 98 4.73 -9.41 23.11
N ASP A 99 6.01 -9.63 22.86
CA ASP A 99 7.01 -9.73 23.92
C ASP A 99 7.43 -8.35 24.44
N ASP A 100 8.18 -8.35 25.55
CA ASP A 100 8.57 -7.13 26.23
C ASP A 100 9.57 -6.28 25.40
N THR A 101 10.34 -6.91 24.50
CA THR A 101 11.27 -6.20 23.61
C THR A 101 10.55 -5.51 22.46
N GLU A 102 9.53 -6.14 21.90
CA GLU A 102 8.64 -5.59 20.87
C GLU A 102 7.84 -4.42 21.44
N ILE A 103 7.27 -4.57 22.65
CA ILE A 103 6.57 -3.50 23.37
C ILE A 103 7.51 -2.31 23.59
N ALA A 104 8.72 -2.54 24.10
CA ALA A 104 9.68 -1.48 24.34
C ALA A 104 10.10 -0.77 23.04
N ALA A 105 10.17 -1.46 21.90
CA ALA A 105 10.45 -0.85 20.62
C ALA A 105 9.31 0.05 20.14
N VAL A 106 8.06 -0.40 20.27
CA VAL A 106 6.88 0.41 19.95
C VAL A 106 6.78 1.64 20.84
N GLN A 107 7.05 1.51 22.14
CA GLN A 107 7.09 2.65 23.06
C GLN A 107 8.19 3.65 22.68
N ARG A 108 9.42 3.17 22.38
CA ARG A 108 10.51 4.04 21.91
C ARG A 108 10.15 4.78 20.62
N HIS A 109 9.47 4.12 19.69
CA HIS A 109 8.99 4.73 18.45
C HIS A 109 8.04 5.91 18.74
N VAL A 110 7.06 5.68 19.61
CA VAL A 110 6.10 6.71 20.05
C VAL A 110 6.80 7.85 20.81
N ASP A 111 7.73 7.55 21.71
CA ASP A 111 8.51 8.52 22.47
C ASP A 111 9.42 9.38 21.58
N ALA A 112 9.89 8.82 20.46
CA ALA A 112 10.66 9.53 19.44
C ALA A 112 9.81 10.43 18.53
N GLY A 113 8.48 10.47 18.74
CA GLY A 113 7.53 11.27 17.96
C GLY A 113 6.85 10.51 16.82
N GLY A 114 7.09 9.20 16.70
CA GLY A 114 6.39 8.34 15.75
C GLY A 114 4.92 8.15 16.11
N ALA A 115 4.08 7.93 15.10
CA ALA A 115 2.66 7.65 15.30
C ALA A 115 2.41 6.14 15.39
N LEU A 116 1.35 5.77 16.13
CA LEU A 116 0.94 4.38 16.34
C LEU A 116 -0.57 4.25 16.22
N VAL A 117 -1.03 3.35 15.36
CA VAL A 117 -2.42 2.90 15.30
C VAL A 117 -2.50 1.46 15.78
N VAL A 118 -3.36 1.22 16.76
CA VAL A 118 -3.59 -0.11 17.33
C VAL A 118 -5.02 -0.54 17.06
N ALA A 119 -5.22 -1.72 16.49
CA ALA A 119 -6.55 -2.30 16.27
C ALA A 119 -6.71 -3.65 16.98
N GLY A 120 -7.96 -4.03 17.25
CA GLY A 120 -8.32 -5.32 17.84
C GLY A 120 -7.74 -5.54 19.24
N ALA A 121 -7.32 -6.77 19.49
CA ALA A 121 -6.75 -7.25 20.74
C ALA A 121 -5.21 -7.19 20.75
N THR A 122 -4.61 -6.28 19.97
CA THR A 122 -3.17 -6.05 19.93
C THR A 122 -2.57 -5.89 21.33
N GLY A 123 -1.45 -6.56 21.59
CA GLY A 123 -0.69 -6.43 22.83
C GLY A 123 -1.39 -6.96 24.09
N THR A 124 -2.55 -7.60 23.97
CA THR A 124 -3.30 -8.14 25.12
C THR A 124 -2.70 -9.43 25.69
N MET A 125 -1.76 -10.05 24.99
CA MET A 125 -1.08 -11.29 25.38
C MET A 125 0.44 -11.14 25.30
N ASP A 126 1.16 -11.88 26.15
CA ASP A 126 2.60 -12.12 25.98
C ASP A 126 2.88 -13.06 24.79
N ALA A 127 4.16 -13.30 24.49
CA ALA A 127 4.56 -14.15 23.37
C ALA A 127 4.06 -15.60 23.53
N GLU A 128 4.01 -16.11 24.75
CA GLU A 128 3.55 -17.45 25.11
C GLU A 128 2.02 -17.57 25.10
N GLY A 129 1.31 -16.44 25.17
CA GLY A 129 -0.15 -16.35 25.19
C GLY A 129 -0.79 -16.17 26.56
N GLY A 130 0.01 -15.88 27.58
CA GLY A 130 -0.48 -15.36 28.85
C GLY A 130 -1.17 -14.02 28.64
N LYS A 131 -2.38 -13.87 29.19
CA LYS A 131 -3.11 -12.60 29.14
C LYS A 131 -2.41 -11.55 30.01
N ARG A 132 -2.33 -10.32 29.52
CA ARG A 132 -1.83 -9.18 30.28
C ARG A 132 -2.98 -8.51 31.04
N GLU A 133 -2.71 -8.09 32.27
CA GLU A 133 -3.69 -7.39 33.11
C GLU A 133 -3.89 -5.92 32.69
N GLN A 134 -2.87 -5.33 32.07
CA GLN A 134 -2.85 -3.94 31.62
C GLN A 134 -2.36 -3.88 30.17
N ASP A 135 -2.85 -2.90 29.42
CA ASP A 135 -2.43 -2.67 28.05
C ASP A 135 -1.10 -1.89 28.03
N PRO A 136 0.01 -2.53 27.65
CA PRO A 136 1.33 -1.92 27.74
C PRO A 136 1.55 -0.80 26.72
N LEU A 137 0.73 -0.72 25.66
CA LEU A 137 0.89 0.26 24.58
C LEU A 137 0.22 1.60 24.88
N PHE A 138 -0.58 1.70 25.96
CA PHE A 138 -1.35 2.90 26.31
C PHE A 138 -1.03 3.45 27.71
N ALA A 139 -0.01 2.92 28.39
CA ALA A 139 0.26 3.24 29.78
C ALA A 139 0.73 4.69 30.00
N ASP A 140 1.46 5.31 29.06
CA ASP A 140 2.20 6.55 29.33
C ASP A 140 2.23 7.61 28.19
N SER A 141 1.66 7.35 27.01
CA SER A 141 1.78 8.23 25.84
C SER A 141 0.49 8.97 25.49
N VAL A 142 0.51 10.31 25.53
CA VAL A 142 -0.64 11.16 25.20
C VAL A 142 -0.43 11.83 23.83
N GLY A 143 -1.18 11.42 22.81
CA GLY A 143 -1.36 12.17 21.55
C GLY A 143 -0.96 11.46 20.25
N SER A 144 0.05 10.58 20.27
CA SER A 144 0.59 9.88 19.08
C SER A 144 0.10 8.43 18.94
N VAL A 145 -0.68 7.92 19.90
CA VAL A 145 -1.28 6.59 19.87
C VAL A 145 -2.78 6.69 19.67
N PHE A 146 -3.30 5.98 18.67
CA PHE A 146 -4.72 5.89 18.38
C PHE A 146 -5.20 4.44 18.44
N ARG A 147 -6.24 4.19 19.26
CA ARG A 147 -6.93 2.91 19.29
C ARG A 147 -8.10 2.91 18.32
N TRP A 148 -8.07 2.01 17.36
CA TRP A 148 -9.22 1.72 16.53
C TRP A 148 -10.23 0.86 17.31
N GLU A 149 -11.47 1.31 17.40
CA GLU A 149 -12.48 0.72 18.28
C GLU A 149 -13.28 -0.42 17.65
N SER A 150 -13.36 -0.49 16.31
CA SER A 150 -14.15 -1.52 15.63
C SER A 150 -13.33 -2.79 15.44
N ASP A 151 -13.95 -3.92 15.71
CA ASP A 151 -13.44 -5.28 15.51
C ASP A 151 -14.22 -6.05 14.43
N ASP A 152 -15.12 -5.36 13.72
CA ASP A 152 -15.85 -5.95 12.60
C ASP A 152 -14.99 -5.92 11.33
N TRP A 153 -14.21 -6.98 11.19
CA TRP A 153 -13.36 -7.21 10.03
C TRP A 153 -14.03 -8.05 8.95
N GLN A 154 -15.31 -8.42 9.13
CA GLN A 154 -15.95 -9.41 8.29
C GLN A 154 -16.48 -8.81 6.99
N PRO A 155 -16.48 -9.58 5.88
CA PRO A 155 -17.02 -9.11 4.61
C PRO A 155 -18.55 -9.06 4.69
N ARG A 156 -19.16 -8.23 3.84
CA ARG A 156 -20.61 -8.14 3.71
C ARG A 156 -21.12 -9.13 2.65
N PRO A 157 -22.09 -10.01 2.97
CA PRO A 157 -22.72 -10.83 1.96
C PRO A 157 -23.44 -9.94 0.93
N THR A 158 -23.03 -10.06 -0.32
CA THR A 158 -23.52 -9.24 -1.44
C THR A 158 -24.05 -10.14 -2.55
N VAL A 159 -25.28 -9.90 -2.96
CA VAL A 159 -25.95 -10.65 -4.03
C VAL A 159 -25.47 -10.12 -5.39
N LEU A 160 -24.82 -10.98 -6.18
CA LEU A 160 -24.36 -10.65 -7.53
C LEU A 160 -25.49 -10.84 -8.54
N ARG A 161 -26.33 -9.81 -8.67
CA ARG A 161 -27.52 -9.81 -9.55
C ARG A 161 -27.21 -9.91 -11.05
N THR A 162 -25.95 -9.74 -11.43
CA THR A 162 -25.47 -9.86 -12.82
C THR A 162 -25.20 -11.30 -13.21
N LEU A 163 -25.11 -12.24 -12.26
CA LEU A 163 -24.82 -13.65 -12.51
C LEU A 163 -26.09 -14.53 -12.41
N PRO A 164 -26.23 -15.56 -13.27
CA PRO A 164 -27.33 -16.51 -13.17
C PRO A 164 -27.42 -17.15 -11.79
N GLY A 165 -28.62 -17.14 -11.20
CA GLY A 165 -28.87 -17.67 -9.86
C GLY A 165 -28.57 -16.70 -8.73
N GLU A 166 -28.15 -15.47 -9.03
CA GLU A 166 -27.91 -14.38 -8.07
C GLU A 166 -27.10 -14.85 -6.84
N PRO A 167 -25.89 -15.41 -7.03
CA PRO A 167 -25.12 -15.96 -5.93
C PRO A 167 -24.77 -14.86 -4.92
N GLU A 168 -24.74 -15.24 -3.64
CA GLU A 168 -24.26 -14.38 -2.56
C GLU A 168 -22.74 -14.58 -2.40
N MET A 169 -21.98 -13.50 -2.39
CA MET A 169 -20.54 -13.51 -2.21
C MET A 169 -20.12 -12.59 -1.05
N PRO A 170 -19.11 -12.98 -0.26
CA PRO A 170 -18.50 -12.08 0.71
C PRO A 170 -17.75 -10.98 -0.03
N VAL A 171 -18.19 -9.73 0.14
CA VAL A 171 -17.56 -8.56 -0.50
C VAL A 171 -17.19 -7.55 0.57
N TYR A 172 -15.95 -7.07 0.49
CA TYR A 172 -15.48 -5.94 1.27
C TYR A 172 -15.86 -4.64 0.55
N PRO A 173 -16.50 -3.67 1.23
CA PRO A 173 -16.74 -2.38 0.62
C PRO A 173 -15.42 -1.62 0.49
N HIS A 174 -15.13 -1.14 -0.72
CA HIS A 174 -13.99 -0.26 -1.00
C HIS A 174 -14.04 1.00 -0.14
N LEU A 175 -12.89 1.66 0.01
CA LEU A 175 -12.76 2.85 0.87
C LEU A 175 -13.83 3.94 0.63
N PRO A 176 -14.23 4.29 -0.62
CA PRO A 176 -15.28 5.28 -0.86
C PRO A 176 -16.66 4.91 -0.28
N ASP A 177 -16.93 3.62 -0.10
CA ASP A 177 -18.20 3.09 0.40
C ASP A 177 -18.10 2.55 1.84
N SER A 178 -16.91 2.61 2.46
CA SER A 178 -16.67 2.16 3.84
C SER A 178 -16.54 3.33 4.80
N ARG A 179 -17.58 3.56 5.61
CA ARG A 179 -17.55 4.58 6.67
C ARG A 179 -16.47 4.28 7.72
N GLU A 180 -16.25 3.00 8.04
CA GLU A 180 -15.16 2.58 8.92
C GLU A 180 -13.81 2.95 8.32
N GLY A 181 -13.54 2.55 7.07
CA GLY A 181 -12.29 2.86 6.38
C GLY A 181 -12.04 4.36 6.28
N GLN A 182 -13.05 5.15 5.92
CA GLN A 182 -12.94 6.62 5.90
C GLN A 182 -12.58 7.20 7.27
N GLY A 183 -13.17 6.65 8.34
CA GLY A 183 -12.86 7.07 9.71
C GLY A 183 -11.41 6.76 10.10
N LEU A 184 -10.93 5.55 9.79
CA LEU A 184 -9.54 5.15 10.05
C LEU A 184 -8.56 6.01 9.24
N MET A 185 -8.83 6.22 7.96
CA MET A 185 -7.97 7.00 7.07
C MET A 185 -7.88 8.47 7.51
N ALA A 186 -9.00 9.07 7.92
CA ALA A 186 -9.00 10.44 8.44
C ALA A 186 -8.15 10.58 9.73
N LYS A 187 -8.20 9.57 10.60
CA LYS A 187 -7.37 9.54 11.82
C LYS A 187 -5.90 9.31 11.52
N LEU A 188 -5.61 8.43 10.57
CA LEU A 188 -4.26 8.18 10.12
C LEU A 188 -3.65 9.41 9.44
N GLU A 189 -4.41 10.15 8.63
CA GLU A 189 -3.92 11.38 8.00
C GLU A 189 -3.58 12.46 9.03
N ASP A 190 -4.42 12.63 10.07
CA ASP A 190 -4.19 13.56 11.19
C ASP A 190 -2.92 13.21 11.99
N LEU A 191 -2.72 11.91 12.28
CA LEU A 191 -1.51 11.43 12.97
C LEU A 191 -0.23 11.59 12.14
N CYS A 192 -0.34 11.43 10.83
CA CYS A 192 0.78 11.48 9.90
C CYS A 192 1.14 12.92 9.46
N ASP A 193 0.38 13.94 9.87
CA ASP A 193 0.45 15.31 9.32
C ASP A 193 0.30 15.34 7.78
N GLY A 194 -0.62 14.52 7.27
CA GLY A 194 -0.86 14.35 5.85
C GLY A 194 -0.11 13.17 5.21
N PHE A 195 -0.71 12.60 4.16
CA PHE A 195 -0.07 11.53 3.41
C PHE A 195 1.03 12.02 2.48
N TRP A 196 2.09 11.22 2.34
CA TRP A 196 3.19 11.52 1.42
C TRP A 196 2.71 11.56 -0.03
N LEU A 197 1.83 10.63 -0.44
CA LEU A 197 1.20 10.63 -1.75
C LEU A 197 -0.25 11.12 -1.65
N ARG A 198 -0.63 12.04 -2.53
CA ARG A 198 -2.02 12.45 -2.81
C ARG A 198 -2.26 12.32 -4.31
N THR A 199 -3.35 11.65 -4.68
CA THR A 199 -3.73 11.43 -6.08
C THR A 199 -5.24 11.29 -6.22
N ASP A 200 -5.77 11.60 -7.40
CA ASP A 200 -7.17 11.36 -7.78
C ASP A 200 -7.36 10.03 -8.54
N ALA A 201 -6.33 9.18 -8.56
CA ALA A 201 -6.45 7.82 -9.06
C ALA A 201 -7.57 7.06 -8.32
N PRO A 202 -8.42 6.30 -9.02
CA PRO A 202 -9.46 5.52 -8.37
C PRO A 202 -8.85 4.33 -7.60
N TRP A 203 -9.62 3.73 -6.69
CA TRP A 203 -9.19 2.56 -5.93
C TRP A 203 -8.67 1.41 -6.83
N SER A 204 -9.16 1.28 -8.07
CA SER A 204 -8.68 0.24 -9.00
C SER A 204 -7.22 0.43 -9.45
N VAL A 205 -6.59 1.54 -9.10
CA VAL A 205 -5.17 1.81 -9.35
C VAL A 205 -4.37 1.52 -8.08
N ARG A 206 -3.28 0.78 -8.22
CA ARG A 206 -2.33 0.50 -7.13
C ARG A 206 -1.04 1.27 -7.37
N VAL A 207 -0.50 1.84 -6.29
CA VAL A 207 0.68 2.72 -6.35
C VAL A 207 1.72 2.32 -5.31
N ARG A 208 2.98 2.28 -5.75
CA ARG A 208 4.16 2.06 -4.90
C ARG A 208 5.28 3.00 -5.32
N ALA A 209 5.96 3.61 -4.35
CA ALA A 209 7.10 4.47 -4.60
C ALA A 209 8.37 3.81 -4.06
N TRP A 210 9.46 3.96 -4.81
CA TRP A 210 10.75 3.38 -4.49
C TRP A 210 11.84 4.43 -4.67
N ARG A 211 12.97 4.24 -3.98
CA ARG A 211 14.22 4.95 -4.24
C ARG A 211 15.16 3.98 -4.92
N ALA A 212 15.51 4.27 -6.17
CA ALA A 212 16.54 3.49 -6.87
C ALA A 212 17.91 3.76 -6.22
N GLU A 213 18.73 2.72 -6.03
CA GLU A 213 20.01 2.84 -5.33
C GLU A 213 21.16 3.17 -6.30
N GLU A 214 21.14 2.62 -7.51
CA GLU A 214 22.19 2.82 -8.51
C GLU A 214 21.93 4.00 -9.45
N THR A 215 20.70 4.51 -9.43
CA THR A 215 20.24 5.62 -10.24
C THR A 215 19.62 6.68 -9.35
N ALA A 216 19.97 7.95 -9.55
CA ALA A 216 19.40 9.08 -8.83
C ALA A 216 17.94 9.32 -9.27
N ALA A 217 17.02 8.46 -8.84
CA ALA A 217 15.62 8.48 -9.23
C ALA A 217 14.69 7.93 -8.14
N ILE A 218 13.47 8.47 -8.11
CA ILE A 218 12.34 7.92 -7.37
C ILE A 218 11.32 7.41 -8.40
N PRO A 219 11.34 6.12 -8.74
CA PRO A 219 10.30 5.51 -9.55
C PRO A 219 9.02 5.29 -8.73
N VAL A 220 7.91 5.79 -9.25
CA VAL A 220 6.57 5.56 -8.72
C VAL A 220 5.82 4.68 -9.70
N HIS A 221 5.47 3.48 -9.27
CA HIS A 221 4.80 2.44 -10.04
C HIS A 221 3.29 2.61 -9.96
N TRP A 222 2.61 2.49 -11.09
CA TRP A 222 1.17 2.63 -11.21
C TRP A 222 0.62 1.42 -11.94
N ILE A 223 -0.30 0.69 -11.32
CA ILE A 223 -0.94 -0.49 -11.91
C ILE A 223 -2.45 -0.27 -11.91
N ASN A 224 -3.10 -0.36 -13.07
CA ASN A 224 -4.54 -0.25 -13.23
C ASN A 224 -5.16 -1.63 -13.43
N TYR A 225 -5.98 -2.05 -12.46
CA TYR A 225 -6.74 -3.30 -12.51
C TYR A 225 -8.11 -3.14 -13.17
N ARG A 226 -8.46 -1.94 -13.64
CA ARG A 226 -9.75 -1.71 -14.28
C ARG A 226 -9.77 -2.32 -15.68
N GLN A 227 -10.73 -3.21 -15.91
CA GLN A 227 -10.92 -3.90 -17.18
C GLN A 227 -12.41 -4.02 -17.53
N ASP A 228 -12.69 -4.35 -18.79
CA ASP A 228 -14.02 -4.73 -19.26
C ASP A 228 -14.30 -6.19 -18.84
N GLU A 229 -15.09 -6.35 -17.79
CA GLU A 229 -15.45 -7.66 -17.21
C GLU A 229 -16.40 -8.47 -18.11
N ASP A 230 -17.03 -7.85 -19.12
CA ASP A 230 -17.91 -8.53 -20.07
C ASP A 230 -17.14 -9.05 -21.30
N ALA A 231 -15.89 -8.63 -21.48
CA ALA A 231 -15.07 -9.01 -22.61
C ALA A 231 -14.57 -10.46 -22.49
N ALA A 232 -14.62 -11.21 -23.60
CA ALA A 232 -14.11 -12.58 -23.66
C ALA A 232 -12.57 -12.69 -23.54
N MET A 233 -11.87 -11.55 -23.62
CA MET A 233 -10.43 -11.43 -23.45
C MET A 233 -10.14 -10.23 -22.55
N GLU A 234 -9.04 -10.30 -21.80
CA GLU A 234 -8.60 -9.25 -20.88
C GLU A 234 -8.44 -7.91 -21.63
N THR A 235 -9.36 -6.98 -21.35
CA THR A 235 -9.43 -5.69 -22.05
C THR A 235 -9.36 -4.57 -21.02
N PRO A 236 -8.17 -3.99 -20.78
CA PRO A 236 -8.00 -2.94 -19.79
C PRO A 236 -8.77 -1.68 -20.20
N ILE A 237 -9.36 -1.00 -19.23
CA ILE A 237 -10.02 0.30 -19.39
C ILE A 237 -9.02 1.38 -18.96
N PRO A 238 -8.42 2.14 -19.90
CA PRO A 238 -7.40 3.11 -19.56
C PRO A 238 -7.96 4.27 -18.72
N MET A 239 -7.14 4.74 -17.79
CA MET A 239 -7.44 5.84 -16.88
C MET A 239 -6.56 7.04 -17.18
N GLY A 240 -7.08 8.25 -16.95
CA GLY A 240 -6.30 9.48 -17.12
C GLY A 240 -7.16 10.68 -17.52
N PRO A 241 -6.66 11.91 -17.31
CA PRO A 241 -5.41 12.20 -16.59
C PRO A 241 -5.49 11.86 -15.09
N ILE A 242 -4.34 11.53 -14.49
CA ILE A 242 -4.20 11.27 -13.05
C ILE A 242 -3.27 12.32 -12.46
N ARG A 243 -3.73 13.04 -11.44
CA ARG A 243 -2.94 14.03 -10.72
C ARG A 243 -2.12 13.37 -9.64
N VAL A 244 -0.88 13.81 -9.52
CA VAL A 244 0.06 13.32 -8.51
C VAL A 244 0.59 14.51 -7.72
N ASP A 245 0.52 14.42 -6.40
CA ASP A 245 1.19 15.28 -5.42
C ASP A 245 1.95 14.36 -4.46
N LEU A 246 3.27 14.35 -4.59
CA LEU A 246 4.16 13.47 -3.83
C LEU A 246 5.12 14.32 -2.99
N LEU A 247 5.11 14.11 -1.67
CA LEU A 247 6.13 14.62 -0.77
C LEU A 247 7.43 13.85 -1.00
N LEU A 248 8.48 14.59 -1.32
CA LEU A 248 9.83 14.05 -1.48
C LEU A 248 10.58 14.11 -0.15
N PRO A 249 11.53 13.20 0.09
CA PRO A 249 12.43 13.28 1.24
C PRO A 249 13.24 14.59 1.26
N ASP A 250 13.51 15.11 2.47
CA ASP A 250 14.00 16.49 2.75
C ASP A 250 15.31 16.92 2.05
N ASP A 251 16.03 16.00 1.41
CA ASP A 251 17.29 16.20 0.70
C ASP A 251 17.16 16.16 -0.83
N THR A 252 15.96 15.97 -1.35
CA THR A 252 15.75 15.62 -2.75
C THR A 252 15.68 16.87 -3.65
N ARG A 253 16.50 16.91 -4.71
CA ARG A 253 16.42 17.92 -5.77
C ARG A 253 15.97 17.30 -7.08
N VAL A 254 14.80 17.70 -7.55
CA VAL A 254 14.24 17.22 -8.81
C VAL A 254 14.97 17.85 -10.00
N ASP A 255 15.36 17.01 -10.96
CA ASP A 255 15.81 17.42 -12.29
C ASP A 255 14.63 17.47 -13.28
N ARG A 256 13.93 16.35 -13.43
CA ARG A 256 12.77 16.20 -14.31
C ARG A 256 11.89 15.04 -13.90
N VAL A 257 10.69 14.99 -14.48
CA VAL A 257 9.77 13.85 -14.36
C VAL A 257 9.52 13.25 -15.73
N GLU A 258 9.60 11.93 -15.82
CA GLU A 258 9.36 11.16 -17.04
C GLU A 258 8.25 10.15 -16.81
N TRP A 259 7.41 9.93 -17.80
CA TRP A 259 6.41 8.85 -17.84
C TRP A 259 6.87 7.77 -18.81
N ILE A 260 6.90 6.53 -18.35
CA ILE A 260 7.27 5.35 -19.13
C ILE A 260 6.27 4.22 -18.91
N TYR A 261 6.00 3.43 -19.96
CA TYR A 261 5.18 2.22 -19.88
C TYR A 261 5.55 1.23 -21.00
N PRO A 262 5.17 -0.06 -20.90
CA PRO A 262 5.68 -1.11 -21.80
C PRO A 262 5.40 -0.89 -23.30
N GLU A 263 4.30 -0.24 -23.66
CA GLU A 263 3.94 0.06 -25.06
C GLU A 263 4.57 1.35 -25.62
N MET A 264 5.26 2.12 -24.78
CA MET A 264 5.85 3.40 -25.17
C MET A 264 7.20 3.20 -25.87
N LYS A 265 7.46 3.98 -26.92
CA LYS A 265 8.75 3.93 -27.64
C LYS A 265 9.85 4.76 -26.99
N GLU A 266 9.49 5.94 -26.48
CA GLU A 266 10.41 6.88 -25.86
C GLU A 266 9.74 7.52 -24.64
N PRO A 267 10.46 7.74 -23.53
CA PRO A 267 9.91 8.38 -22.33
C PRO A 267 9.26 9.73 -22.63
N LEU A 268 8.13 10.00 -21.98
CA LEU A 268 7.43 11.28 -22.09
C LEU A 268 7.83 12.19 -20.92
N ALA A 269 8.45 13.32 -21.20
CA ALA A 269 8.71 14.34 -20.19
C ALA A 269 7.39 14.96 -19.70
N LEU A 270 7.20 15.00 -18.38
CA LEU A 270 6.04 15.62 -17.74
C LEU A 270 6.39 17.00 -17.19
N ALA A 271 5.49 17.96 -17.42
CA ALA A 271 5.53 19.23 -16.71
C ALA A 271 5.29 18.97 -15.22
N HIS A 272 6.12 19.57 -14.37
CA HIS A 272 6.05 19.41 -12.93
C HIS A 272 6.33 20.73 -12.22
N ASN A 273 5.87 20.82 -10.98
CA ASN A 273 6.15 21.93 -10.08
C ASN A 273 6.62 21.39 -8.73
N VAL A 274 7.54 22.08 -8.06
CA VAL A 274 8.05 21.70 -6.74
C VAL A 274 7.86 22.85 -5.79
N VAL A 275 7.10 22.64 -4.72
CA VAL A 275 6.81 23.62 -3.66
C VAL A 275 6.87 22.90 -2.32
N ASP A 276 7.63 23.43 -1.36
CA ASP A 276 7.74 22.91 0.01
C ASP A 276 8.00 21.39 0.07
N GLY A 277 8.94 20.91 -0.75
CA GLY A 277 9.32 19.48 -0.82
C GLY A 277 8.32 18.59 -1.58
N ARG A 278 7.15 19.09 -1.97
CA ARG A 278 6.15 18.35 -2.75
C ARG A 278 6.32 18.58 -4.24
N ILE A 279 6.35 17.49 -5.01
CA ILE A 279 6.30 17.53 -6.46
C ILE A 279 4.89 17.24 -6.97
N THR A 280 4.39 18.09 -7.86
CA THR A 280 3.10 17.91 -8.51
C THR A 280 3.25 17.74 -10.01
N PHE A 281 2.57 16.74 -10.60
CA PHE A 281 2.54 16.50 -12.05
C PHE A 281 1.28 15.70 -12.45
N GLU A 282 1.08 15.48 -13.75
CA GLU A 282 -0.08 14.77 -14.29
C GLU A 282 0.35 13.62 -15.21
N ILE A 283 -0.15 12.41 -14.93
CA ILE A 283 0.02 11.24 -15.81
C ILE A 283 -1.09 11.31 -16.86
N PRO A 284 -0.77 11.39 -18.16
CA PRO A 284 -1.78 11.63 -19.18
C PRO A 284 -2.71 10.43 -19.38
N ARG A 285 -2.16 9.22 -19.31
CA ARG A 285 -2.89 7.97 -19.53
C ARG A 285 -2.14 6.78 -18.95
N LEU A 286 -2.84 6.01 -18.12
CA LEU A 286 -2.45 4.72 -17.58
C LEU A 286 -3.32 3.62 -18.22
N ILE A 287 -2.72 2.64 -18.87
CA ILE A 287 -3.45 1.52 -19.51
C ILE A 287 -3.55 0.35 -18.53
N VAL A 288 -2.43 -0.33 -18.28
CA VAL A 288 -2.30 -1.42 -17.29
C VAL A 288 -1.19 -1.10 -16.31
N TYR A 289 -0.01 -0.71 -16.79
CA TYR A 289 1.15 -0.43 -15.95
C TYR A 289 1.97 0.71 -16.51
N GLY A 290 2.57 1.51 -15.64
CA GLY A 290 3.60 2.48 -16.00
C GLY A 290 4.35 3.01 -14.78
N ILE A 291 5.42 3.74 -15.02
CA ILE A 291 6.27 4.33 -13.99
C ILE A 291 6.38 5.83 -14.24
N SER A 292 6.06 6.61 -13.21
CA SER A 292 6.45 8.02 -13.14
C SER A 292 7.83 8.08 -12.51
N VAL A 293 8.85 8.44 -13.29
CA VAL A 293 10.24 8.50 -12.86
C VAL A 293 10.59 9.93 -12.48
N VAL A 294 10.73 10.19 -11.19
CA VAL A 294 11.24 11.48 -10.69
C VAL A 294 12.76 11.40 -10.67
N ARG A 295 13.41 12.00 -11.67
CA ARG A 295 14.88 12.05 -11.78
C ARG A 295 15.43 13.13 -10.84
N LEU A 296 16.50 12.79 -10.14
CA LEU A 296 17.14 13.64 -9.13
C LEU A 296 18.47 14.23 -9.66
N LYS A 297 18.92 15.32 -9.06
CA LYS A 297 20.20 15.99 -9.37
C LYS A 297 21.38 15.46 -8.58
#